data_AF-A0A968C1K3-F1
#
_entry.id   AF-A0A968C1K3-F1
#
_cell.length_a   1.000
_cell.length_b   1.000
_cell.length_c   1.000
_cell.angle_alpha   90.00
_cell.angle_beta   90.00
_cell.angle_gamma   90.00
#
_symmetry.space_group_name_H-M   'P 1'
#
loop_
_entity.id
_entity.type
_entity.pdbx_description
1 polymer ?
#
loop_
_entity_poly.entity_id
_entity_poly.type
_entity_poly.pdbx_seq_one_letter_code
_entity_poly.pdbx_strand_id
1 'polypeptide(L)'
;MDKLEARRFKELAEALELDMEDLQAEIEIIRRLDPRPGQKYNTERSTYVVPDVYVVKIDDDYQIVLNEDGLPRLRISRTYRRMVSRGAAGKTSAEAKEYVRNKLRSAFRLIKSLEERQRTIYKVAQSIVKFQREFLDYGIERLRPLVLKDVADDIGMHESTVSRVVNNKYMHTHRGLFEMRFFFHSGIASTRGGDSVSSLTVKDKIRKIIQAEDAQRPLSDSAI
;
A
#
# COMPACT_ATOMS: atom_id res chain seq x y z
N MET A 1 -29.49 2.69 -29.26
CA MET A 1 -28.37 2.19 -28.45
C MET A 1 -28.73 2.14 -26.97
N ASP A 2 -29.26 3.23 -26.39
CA ASP A 2 -29.65 3.29 -24.97
C ASP A 2 -30.63 2.19 -24.52
N LYS A 3 -31.59 1.80 -25.39
CA LYS A 3 -32.53 0.70 -25.12
C LYS A 3 -31.85 -0.68 -25.06
N LEU A 4 -30.79 -0.90 -25.84
CA LEU A 4 -29.99 -2.13 -25.85
C LEU A 4 -29.11 -2.19 -24.58
N GLU A 5 -28.53 -1.06 -24.19
CA GLU A 5 -27.73 -0.93 -22.97
C GLU A 5 -28.57 -1.15 -21.70
N ALA A 6 -29.79 -0.61 -21.68
CA ALA A 6 -30.76 -0.79 -20.61
C ALA A 6 -31.48 -2.15 -20.62
N ARG A 7 -31.09 -3.10 -21.50
CA ARG A 7 -31.69 -4.45 -21.65
C ARG A 7 -33.21 -4.45 -21.90
N ARG A 8 -33.75 -3.40 -22.53
CA ARG A 8 -35.19 -3.28 -22.84
C ARG A 8 -35.52 -3.94 -24.18
N PHE A 9 -35.45 -5.28 -24.22
CA PHE A 9 -35.56 -6.03 -25.47
C PHE A 9 -36.93 -5.93 -26.16
N LYS A 10 -38.03 -5.80 -25.42
CA LYS A 10 -39.38 -5.66 -25.99
C LYS A 10 -39.57 -4.34 -26.75
N GLU A 11 -39.19 -3.23 -26.13
CA GLU A 11 -39.22 -1.89 -26.75
C GLU A 11 -38.25 -1.77 -27.94
N LEU A 12 -37.25 -2.65 -28.00
CA LEU A 12 -36.26 -2.72 -29.07
C LEU A 12 -36.80 -3.54 -30.26
N ALA A 13 -37.46 -4.67 -29.99
CA ALA A 13 -38.15 -5.50 -30.98
C ALA A 13 -39.24 -4.70 -31.70
N GLU A 14 -40.08 -3.99 -30.96
CA GLU A 14 -41.14 -3.13 -31.51
C GLU A 14 -40.57 -1.98 -32.37
N ALA A 15 -39.47 -1.36 -31.93
CA ALA A 15 -38.88 -0.24 -32.66
C ALA A 15 -38.11 -0.66 -33.93
N LEU A 16 -37.69 -1.93 -34.01
CA LEU A 16 -36.98 -2.49 -35.16
C LEU A 16 -37.88 -3.36 -36.04
N GLU A 17 -39.15 -3.53 -35.68
CA GLU A 17 -40.12 -4.41 -36.36
C GLU A 17 -39.58 -5.84 -36.52
N LEU A 18 -38.88 -6.35 -35.50
CA LEU A 18 -38.30 -7.68 -35.47
C LEU A 18 -39.05 -8.56 -34.46
N ASP A 19 -39.17 -9.84 -34.78
CA ASP A 19 -39.61 -10.83 -33.82
C ASP A 19 -38.54 -11.05 -32.73
N MET A 20 -38.98 -11.47 -31.56
CA MET A 20 -38.08 -11.65 -30.41
C MET A 20 -36.98 -12.70 -30.68
N GLU A 21 -37.27 -13.72 -31.50
CA GLU A 21 -36.29 -14.74 -31.90
C GLU A 21 -35.19 -14.15 -32.80
N ASP A 22 -35.58 -13.34 -33.80
CA ASP A 22 -34.65 -12.67 -34.70
C ASP A 22 -33.80 -11.64 -33.95
N LEU A 23 -34.42 -10.87 -33.06
CA LEU A 23 -33.70 -9.91 -32.23
C LEU A 23 -32.67 -10.62 -31.34
N GLN A 24 -32.98 -11.80 -30.82
CA GLN A 24 -32.06 -12.57 -29.99
C GLN A 24 -30.86 -13.07 -30.81
N ALA A 25 -31.08 -13.51 -32.05
CA ALA A 25 -30.01 -13.92 -32.96
C ALA A 25 -29.04 -12.76 -33.25
N GLU A 26 -29.56 -11.57 -33.53
CA GLU A 26 -28.75 -10.37 -33.80
C GLU A 26 -27.95 -9.91 -32.57
N ILE A 27 -28.56 -9.95 -31.38
CA ILE A 27 -27.86 -9.64 -30.12
C ILE A 27 -26.73 -10.64 -29.86
N GLU A 28 -26.90 -11.91 -30.22
CA GLU A 28 -25.86 -12.92 -30.06
C GLU A 28 -24.62 -12.60 -30.92
N ILE A 29 -24.82 -12.09 -32.13
CA ILE A 29 -23.73 -11.62 -32.99
C ILE A 29 -22.96 -10.49 -32.32
N ILE A 30 -23.67 -9.49 -31.78
CA ILE A 30 -23.06 -8.35 -31.07
C ILE A 30 -22.27 -8.83 -29.84
N ARG A 31 -22.80 -9.80 -29.09
CA ARG A 31 -22.12 -10.37 -27.90
C ARG A 31 -20.86 -11.15 -28.22
N ARG A 32 -20.75 -11.69 -29.44
CA ARG A 32 -19.54 -12.39 -29.90
C ARG A 32 -18.41 -11.41 -30.26
N LEU A 33 -18.70 -10.12 -30.42
CA LEU A 33 -17.68 -9.11 -30.66
C LEU A 33 -16.90 -8.84 -29.38
N ASP A 34 -15.57 -8.82 -29.51
CA ASP A 34 -14.67 -8.41 -28.44
C ASP A 34 -14.84 -6.90 -28.21
N PRO A 35 -15.32 -6.44 -27.03
CA PRO A 35 -15.50 -5.02 -26.77
C PRO A 35 -14.17 -4.28 -26.58
N ARG A 36 -13.05 -5.02 -26.43
CA ARG A 36 -11.71 -4.46 -26.17
C ARG A 36 -10.63 -5.22 -26.95
N PRO A 37 -10.70 -5.27 -28.28
CA PRO A 37 -9.73 -6.02 -29.10
C PRO A 37 -8.31 -5.48 -28.93
N GLY A 38 -8.18 -4.19 -28.60
CA GLY A 38 -6.92 -3.50 -28.29
C GLY A 38 -6.19 -3.98 -27.03
N GLN A 39 -6.88 -4.63 -26.07
CA GLN A 39 -6.23 -5.13 -24.85
C GLN A 39 -5.13 -6.16 -25.15
N LYS A 40 -5.28 -6.93 -26.22
CA LYS A 40 -4.29 -7.92 -26.68
C LYS A 40 -2.97 -7.29 -27.14
N TYR A 41 -3.01 -6.00 -27.50
CA TYR A 41 -1.85 -5.21 -27.91
C TYR A 41 -1.35 -4.29 -26.79
N ASN A 42 -1.97 -4.35 -25.61
CA ASN A 42 -1.49 -3.58 -24.47
C ASN A 42 -0.15 -4.17 -24.01
N THR A 43 0.93 -3.44 -24.28
CA THR A 43 2.30 -3.81 -23.87
C THR A 43 2.64 -3.27 -22.49
N GLU A 44 1.71 -2.56 -21.82
CA GLU A 44 1.91 -2.10 -20.46
C GLU A 44 2.09 -3.30 -19.53
N ARG A 45 3.35 -3.52 -19.14
CA ARG A 45 3.67 -4.47 -18.09
C ARG A 45 3.03 -3.96 -16.81
N SER A 46 2.24 -4.81 -16.15
CA SER A 46 1.71 -4.49 -14.84
C SER A 46 2.87 -4.18 -13.90
N THR A 47 2.93 -2.94 -13.40
CA THR A 47 3.91 -2.54 -12.39
C THR A 47 3.47 -3.13 -11.06
N TYR A 48 4.15 -4.18 -10.62
CA TYR A 48 3.92 -4.74 -9.29
C TYR A 48 4.54 -3.82 -8.24
N VAL A 49 3.77 -3.51 -7.21
CA VAL A 49 4.27 -2.82 -6.05
C VAL A 49 5.09 -3.80 -5.22
N VAL A 50 6.40 -3.54 -5.11
CA VAL A 50 7.30 -4.30 -4.24
C VAL A 50 7.15 -3.77 -2.81
N PRO A 51 6.83 -4.60 -1.81
CA PRO A 51 6.71 -4.16 -0.43
C PRO A 51 8.06 -3.75 0.15
N ASP A 52 8.07 -2.75 1.04
CA ASP A 52 9.24 -2.36 1.81
C ASP A 52 9.45 -3.23 3.05
N VAL A 53 8.37 -3.82 3.55
CA VAL A 53 8.37 -4.61 4.79
C VAL A 53 7.44 -5.82 4.66
N TYR A 54 7.87 -6.97 5.14
CA TYR A 54 7.06 -8.17 5.31
C TYR A 54 6.71 -8.37 6.78
N VAL A 55 5.45 -8.68 7.04
CA VAL A 55 4.93 -9.04 8.36
C VAL A 55 4.51 -10.50 8.31
N VAL A 56 5.25 -11.34 9.03
CA VAL A 56 5.07 -12.79 9.06
C VAL A 56 4.63 -13.19 10.46
N LYS A 57 3.57 -14.00 10.55
CA LYS A 57 3.14 -14.59 11.81
C LYS A 57 3.97 -15.85 12.07
N ILE A 58 4.70 -15.88 13.18
CA ILE A 58 5.46 -17.04 13.64
C ILE A 58 4.92 -17.37 15.03
N ASP A 59 4.34 -18.56 15.15
CA ASP A 59 3.55 -18.98 16.31
C ASP A 59 2.43 -17.96 16.61
N ASP A 60 2.50 -17.30 17.75
CA ASP A 60 1.54 -16.30 18.18
C ASP A 60 2.04 -14.85 18.05
N ASP A 61 3.25 -14.63 17.51
CA ASP A 61 3.83 -13.29 17.38
C ASP A 61 4.11 -12.89 15.93
N TYR A 62 4.17 -11.58 15.71
CA TYR A 62 4.40 -11.01 14.39
C TYR A 62 5.85 -10.55 14.26
N GLN A 63 6.61 -11.22 13.39
CA GLN A 63 7.94 -10.80 13.01
C GLN A 63 7.90 -9.89 11.78
N ILE A 64 8.81 -8.92 11.80
CA ILE A 64 8.91 -7.88 10.78
C ILE A 64 10.25 -8.06 10.08
N VAL A 65 10.20 -8.22 8.78
CA VAL A 65 11.38 -8.39 7.93
C VAL A 65 11.42 -7.26 6.93
N LEU A 66 12.48 -6.46 6.95
CA LEU A 66 12.68 -5.43 5.93
C LEU A 66 12.96 -6.08 4.59
N ASN A 67 12.36 -5.57 3.53
CA ASN A 67 12.73 -5.94 2.19
C ASN A 67 14.02 -5.21 1.80
N GLU A 68 15.13 -5.95 1.72
CA GLU A 68 16.40 -5.41 1.23
C GLU A 68 16.57 -5.55 -0.29
N ASP A 69 15.61 -6.16 -1.00
CA ASP A 69 15.70 -6.30 -2.44
C ASP A 69 15.75 -4.94 -3.13
N GLY A 70 16.76 -4.78 -3.98
CA GLY A 70 17.02 -3.54 -4.72
C GLY A 70 17.88 -2.51 -3.98
N LEU A 71 18.26 -2.73 -2.72
CA LEU A 71 19.20 -1.85 -2.01
C LEU A 71 20.66 -2.29 -2.23
N PRO A 72 21.52 -1.45 -2.84
CA PRO A 72 22.92 -1.80 -3.02
C PRO A 72 23.63 -1.80 -1.66
N ARG A 73 24.41 -2.85 -1.39
CA ARG A 73 25.29 -2.89 -0.20
C ARG A 73 26.43 -1.90 -0.35
N LEU A 74 26.23 -0.69 0.18
CA LEU A 74 27.22 0.39 0.12
C LEU A 74 28.42 0.06 1.01
N ARG A 75 29.62 0.13 0.44
CA ARG A 75 30.88 -0.07 1.16
C ARG A 75 31.89 1.00 0.76
N ILE A 76 32.68 1.44 1.72
CA ILE A 76 33.77 2.38 1.46
C ILE A 76 34.96 1.63 0.87
N SER A 77 35.49 2.10 -0.25
CA SER A 77 36.68 1.52 -0.88
C SER A 77 37.89 1.53 0.06
N ARG A 78 38.54 0.36 0.17
CA ARG A 78 39.74 0.15 1.00
C ARG A 78 40.93 1.00 0.55
N THR A 79 40.95 1.44 -0.71
CA THR A 79 42.04 2.27 -1.27
C THR A 79 42.03 3.66 -0.66
N TYR A 80 40.89 4.34 -0.66
CA TYR A 80 40.75 5.67 -0.04
C TYR A 80 40.89 5.63 1.47
N ARG A 81 40.42 4.56 2.11
CA ARG A 81 40.60 4.37 3.56
C ARG A 81 42.08 4.28 3.94
N ARG A 82 42.89 3.58 3.14
CA ARG A 82 44.35 3.48 3.31
C ARG A 82 45.07 4.80 3.02
N MET A 83 44.63 5.57 2.02
CA MET A 83 45.20 6.88 1.67
C MET A 83 45.05 7.92 2.79
N VAL A 84 44.01 7.80 3.63
CA VAL A 84 43.77 8.65 4.81
C VAL A 84 44.40 8.08 6.09
N SER A 85 44.46 6.75 6.27
CA SER A 85 44.97 6.13 7.52
C SER A 85 46.47 5.93 7.54
N ARG A 86 47.07 5.52 6.41
CA ARG A 86 48.50 5.48 6.22
C ARG A 86 48.83 6.76 5.50
N GLY A 87 49.52 7.69 6.15
CA GLY A 87 50.11 8.83 5.45
C GLY A 87 50.93 8.25 4.31
N ALA A 88 50.39 8.26 3.09
CA ALA A 88 51.03 7.58 1.98
C ALA A 88 52.42 8.20 1.84
N ALA A 89 53.44 7.35 1.98
CA ALA A 89 54.86 7.67 1.88
C ALA A 89 55.24 8.05 0.43
N GLY A 90 54.42 8.87 -0.25
CA GLY A 90 54.60 9.26 -1.64
C GLY A 90 53.63 10.36 -2.06
N LYS A 91 54.22 11.50 -2.48
CA LYS A 91 53.78 12.48 -3.50
C LYS A 91 52.31 12.94 -3.57
N THR A 92 51.48 12.72 -2.55
CA THR A 92 50.08 13.18 -2.56
C THR A 92 49.98 14.52 -1.82
N SER A 93 49.53 15.57 -2.52
CA SER A 93 49.42 16.93 -1.95
C SER A 93 48.51 16.96 -0.72
N ALA A 94 48.76 17.91 0.19
CA ALA A 94 47.94 18.09 1.39
C ALA A 94 46.47 18.38 1.05
N GLU A 95 46.23 19.13 -0.02
CA GLU A 95 44.89 19.45 -0.54
C GLU A 95 44.16 18.20 -1.04
N ALA A 96 44.84 17.31 -1.77
CA ALA A 96 44.25 16.06 -2.23
C ALA A 96 43.86 15.14 -1.06
N LYS A 97 44.66 15.12 0.02
CA LYS A 97 44.33 14.36 1.24
C LYS A 97 43.10 14.92 1.95
N GLU A 98 43.02 16.24 2.10
CA GLU A 98 41.88 16.89 2.74
C GLU A 98 40.60 16.70 1.93
N TYR A 99 40.68 16.80 0.60
CA TYR A 99 39.57 16.48 -0.30
C TYR A 99 39.05 15.05 -0.11
N VAL A 100 39.95 14.05 -0.14
CA VAL A 100 39.59 12.64 0.05
C VAL A 100 38.98 12.42 1.44
N ARG A 101 39.53 13.05 2.49
CA ARG A 101 38.98 12.98 3.85
C ARG A 101 37.54 13.50 3.92
N ASN A 102 37.27 14.62 3.27
CA ASN A 102 35.93 15.22 3.22
C ASN A 102 34.95 14.36 2.42
N LYS A 103 35.37 13.77 1.30
CA LYS A 103 34.54 12.82 0.54
C LYS A 103 34.26 11.55 1.33
N LEU A 104 35.24 11.02 2.08
CA LEU A 104 35.02 9.87 2.97
C LEU A 104 34.02 10.19 4.08
N ARG A 105 34.13 11.35 4.74
CA ARG A 105 33.15 11.79 5.75
C ARG A 105 31.73 11.87 5.17
N SER A 106 31.59 12.44 3.98
CA SER A 106 30.29 12.50 3.28
C SER A 106 29.76 11.11 2.93
N ALA A 107 30.61 10.20 2.47
CA ALA A 107 30.22 8.81 2.21
C ALA A 107 29.76 8.09 3.49
N PHE A 108 30.49 8.24 4.60
CA PHE A 108 30.08 7.70 5.91
C PHE A 108 28.72 8.24 6.36
N ARG A 109 28.49 9.55 6.23
CA ARG A 109 27.19 10.15 6.54
C ARG A 109 26.08 9.56 5.69
N LEU A 110 26.29 9.40 4.38
CA LEU A 110 25.30 8.80 3.49
C LEU A 110 24.92 7.38 3.91
N ILE A 111 25.91 6.53 4.17
CA ILE A 111 25.69 5.14 4.60
C ILE A 111 24.91 5.13 5.92
N LYS A 112 25.35 5.93 6.90
CA LYS A 112 24.67 6.03 8.19
C LYS A 112 23.23 6.51 8.07
N SER A 113 22.98 7.52 7.24
CA SER A 113 21.61 8.03 7.00
C SER A 113 20.71 7.00 6.33
N LEU A 114 21.26 6.12 5.47
CA LEU A 114 20.51 5.02 4.88
C LEU A 114 20.13 3.96 5.93
N GLU A 115 21.09 3.57 6.77
CA GLU A 115 20.85 2.64 7.89
C GLU A 115 19.83 3.21 8.89
N GLU A 116 19.93 4.50 9.22
CA GLU A 116 18.96 5.20 10.09
C GLU A 116 17.56 5.22 9.48
N ARG A 117 17.44 5.41 8.15
CA ARG A 117 16.16 5.33 7.44
C ARG A 117 15.56 3.93 7.52
N GLN A 118 16.34 2.88 7.26
CA GLN A 118 15.87 1.49 7.37
C GLN A 118 15.42 1.17 8.79
N ARG A 119 16.20 1.57 9.80
CA ARG A 119 15.85 1.41 11.21
C ARG A 119 14.55 2.13 11.57
N THR A 120 14.34 3.32 11.00
CA THR A 120 13.11 4.09 11.22
C THR A 120 11.90 3.40 10.60
N ILE A 121 12.02 2.91 9.36
CA ILE A 121 10.95 2.14 8.69
C ILE A 121 10.59 0.91 9.52
N TYR A 122 11.58 0.17 10.00
CA TYR A 122 11.36 -0.99 10.87
C TYR A 122 10.60 -0.62 12.14
N LYS A 123 11.02 0.42 12.85
CA LYS A 123 10.35 0.89 14.07
C LYS A 123 8.91 1.31 13.82
N VAL A 124 8.65 2.04 12.73
CA VAL A 124 7.30 2.47 12.35
C VAL A 124 6.44 1.25 12.05
N ALA A 125 6.93 0.29 11.25
CA ALA A 125 6.21 -0.95 10.96
C ALA A 125 5.91 -1.75 12.25
N GLN A 126 6.87 -1.81 13.16
CA GLN A 126 6.72 -2.48 14.46
C GLN A 126 5.63 -1.85 15.32
N SER A 127 5.63 -0.52 15.39
CA SER A 127 4.59 0.22 16.10
C SER A 127 3.21 -0.01 15.48
N ILE A 128 3.10 0.05 14.14
CA ILE A 128 1.84 -0.24 13.43
C ILE A 128 1.33 -1.65 13.75
N VAL A 129 2.18 -2.67 13.62
CA VAL A 129 1.83 -4.07 13.92
C VAL A 129 1.38 -4.24 15.38
N LYS A 130 2.06 -3.57 16.32
CA LYS A 130 1.70 -3.57 17.74
C LYS A 130 0.29 -3.01 17.98
N PHE A 131 -0.04 -1.87 17.39
CA PHE A 131 -1.37 -1.26 17.55
C PHE A 131 -2.47 -2.00 16.76
N GLN A 132 -2.11 -2.62 15.64
CA GLN A 132 -3.04 -3.26 14.71
C GLN A 132 -3.04 -4.79 14.78
N ARG A 133 -2.65 -5.36 15.92
CA ARG A 133 -2.60 -6.82 16.10
C ARG A 133 -3.95 -7.47 15.84
N GLU A 134 -5.04 -6.86 16.34
CA GLU A 134 -6.41 -7.37 16.11
C GLU A 134 -6.84 -7.30 14.64
N PHE A 135 -6.41 -6.28 13.90
CA PHE A 135 -6.63 -6.24 12.46
C PHE A 135 -5.91 -7.38 11.76
N LEU A 136 -4.67 -7.67 12.16
CA LEU A 136 -3.91 -8.76 11.58
C LEU A 136 -4.59 -10.11 11.87
N ASP A 137 -5.06 -10.34 13.10
CA ASP A 137 -5.73 -11.60 13.44
C ASP A 137 -7.15 -11.71 12.82
N TYR A 138 -8.01 -10.71 12.98
CA TYR A 138 -9.45 -10.80 12.67
C TYR A 138 -9.88 -9.99 11.44
N GLY A 139 -9.08 -9.02 11.00
CA GLY A 139 -9.29 -8.29 9.77
C GLY A 139 -9.82 -6.89 9.93
N ILE A 140 -10.34 -6.34 8.82
CA ILE A 140 -10.84 -4.96 8.74
C ILE A 140 -11.96 -4.66 9.75
N GLU A 141 -12.65 -5.69 10.23
CA GLU A 141 -13.68 -5.57 11.27
C GLU A 141 -13.11 -5.18 12.64
N ARG A 142 -11.84 -5.49 12.91
CA ARG A 142 -11.13 -5.18 14.15
C ARG A 142 -9.99 -4.18 13.91
N LEU A 143 -10.16 -3.32 12.92
CA LEU A 143 -9.22 -2.25 12.64
C LEU A 143 -9.36 -1.13 13.67
N ARG A 144 -8.31 -0.93 14.47
CA ARG A 144 -8.32 0.06 15.55
C ARG A 144 -7.96 1.44 15.00
N PRO A 145 -8.64 2.52 15.40
CA PRO A 145 -8.20 3.88 15.10
C PRO A 145 -6.76 4.11 15.55
N LEU A 146 -5.95 4.71 14.66
CA LEU A 146 -4.55 5.00 14.93
C LEU A 146 -4.20 6.33 14.26
N VAL A 147 -3.64 7.27 15.04
CA VAL A 147 -3.14 8.53 14.49
C VAL A 147 -1.61 8.52 14.42
N LEU A 148 -1.06 9.38 13.56
CA LEU A 148 0.40 9.46 13.38
C LEU A 148 1.13 9.79 14.69
N LYS A 149 0.48 10.58 15.57
CA LYS A 149 0.99 10.93 16.88
C LYS A 149 1.22 9.71 17.78
N ASP A 150 0.32 8.74 17.78
CA ASP A 150 0.44 7.54 18.63
C ASP A 150 1.71 6.75 18.30
N VAL A 151 1.97 6.56 17.00
CA VAL A 151 3.18 5.89 16.51
C VAL A 151 4.42 6.74 16.78
N ALA A 152 4.33 8.06 16.60
CA ALA A 152 5.43 8.99 16.85
C ALA A 152 5.87 8.95 18.33
N ASP A 153 4.92 8.97 19.25
CA ASP A 153 5.14 8.90 20.69
C ASP A 153 5.71 7.52 21.09
N ASP A 154 5.20 6.41 20.53
CA ASP A 154 5.68 5.05 20.80
C ASP A 154 7.15 4.83 20.37
N ILE A 155 7.57 5.41 19.24
CA ILE A 155 8.95 5.27 18.74
C ILE A 155 9.89 6.40 19.15
N GLY A 156 9.39 7.42 19.85
CA GLY A 156 10.13 8.60 20.30
C GLY A 156 10.61 9.50 19.17
N MET A 157 9.79 9.68 18.12
CA MET A 157 10.10 10.54 16.97
C MET A 157 9.02 11.61 16.78
N HIS A 158 9.32 12.60 15.95
CA HIS A 158 8.33 13.63 15.61
C HIS A 158 7.32 13.10 14.58
N GLU A 159 6.05 13.53 14.69
CA GLU A 159 4.96 13.13 13.80
C GLU A 159 5.28 13.33 12.31
N SER A 160 5.92 14.46 11.98
CA SER A 160 6.36 14.76 10.60
C SER A 160 7.35 13.72 10.05
N THR A 161 8.14 13.07 10.90
CA THR A 161 9.07 12.01 10.49
C THR A 161 8.30 10.74 10.17
N VAL A 162 7.33 10.36 11.02
CA VAL A 162 6.44 9.21 10.77
C VAL A 162 5.65 9.43 9.47
N SER A 163 5.04 10.60 9.30
CA SER A 163 4.29 10.97 8.09
C SER A 163 5.12 10.79 6.81
N ARG A 164 6.39 11.26 6.82
CA ARG A 164 7.31 11.08 5.69
C ARG A 164 7.66 9.61 5.45
N VAL A 165 7.80 8.83 6.51
CA VAL A 165 8.18 7.42 6.42
C VAL A 165 7.04 6.58 5.87
N VAL A 166 5.79 6.80 6.28
CA VAL A 166 4.65 5.96 5.87
C VAL A 166 4.16 6.25 4.44
N ASN A 167 4.48 7.42 3.89
CA ASN A 167 4.08 7.79 2.53
C ASN A 167 4.88 6.98 1.49
N ASN A 168 4.17 6.44 0.49
CA ASN A 168 4.73 5.58 -0.56
C ASN A 168 5.55 4.42 0.03
N LYS A 169 5.10 3.84 1.13
CA LYS A 169 5.64 2.60 1.70
C LYS A 169 4.57 1.56 1.83
N TYR A 170 4.92 0.34 1.50
CA TYR A 170 4.00 -0.79 1.50
C TYR A 170 4.50 -1.87 2.44
N MET A 171 3.55 -2.51 3.08
CA MET A 171 3.74 -3.60 4.02
C MET A 171 2.96 -4.81 3.52
N HIS A 172 3.65 -5.90 3.30
CA HIS A 172 3.04 -7.17 2.93
C HIS A 172 2.73 -7.97 4.20
N THR A 173 1.46 -8.30 4.39
CA THR A 173 0.97 -9.09 5.53
C THR A 173 0.36 -10.39 5.01
N HIS A 174 0.06 -11.34 5.90
CA HIS A 174 -0.70 -12.54 5.53
C HIS A 174 -2.12 -12.24 5.01
N ARG A 175 -2.65 -11.03 5.26
CA ARG A 175 -3.94 -10.54 4.75
C ARG A 175 -3.83 -9.82 3.40
N GLY A 176 -2.61 -9.62 2.90
CA GLY A 176 -2.34 -8.93 1.64
C GLY A 176 -1.38 -7.75 1.78
N LEU A 177 -1.23 -7.02 0.68
CA LEU A 177 -0.36 -5.86 0.55
C LEU A 177 -1.13 -4.59 0.92
N PHE A 178 -0.61 -3.82 1.88
CA PHE A 178 -1.22 -2.57 2.34
C PHE A 178 -0.20 -1.43 2.31
N GLU A 179 -0.66 -0.23 1.93
CA GLU A 179 0.10 0.99 2.22
C GLU A 179 0.23 1.16 3.72
N MET A 180 1.40 1.56 4.23
CA MET A 180 1.52 1.87 5.66
C MET A 180 0.55 2.98 6.08
N ARG A 181 0.27 3.92 5.18
CA ARG A 181 -0.70 5.00 5.38
C ARG A 181 -2.13 4.49 5.63
N PHE A 182 -2.50 3.31 5.13
CA PHE A 182 -3.84 2.72 5.29
C PHE A 182 -4.26 2.58 6.75
N PHE A 183 -3.31 2.28 7.64
CA PHE A 183 -3.57 2.07 9.07
C PHE A 183 -3.84 3.36 9.85
N PHE A 184 -3.62 4.53 9.23
CA PHE A 184 -3.81 5.81 9.89
C PHE A 184 -5.13 6.43 9.49
N HIS A 185 -6.11 6.34 10.39
CA HIS A 185 -7.43 6.89 10.17
C HIS A 185 -8.04 7.36 11.49
N SER A 186 -8.80 8.44 11.38
CA SER A 186 -9.56 8.97 12.51
C SER A 186 -10.61 7.97 12.96
N GLY A 187 -10.67 7.73 14.26
CA GLY A 187 -11.73 6.96 14.89
C GLY A 187 -13.03 7.75 14.95
N ILE A 188 -14.15 7.07 14.76
CA ILE A 188 -15.47 7.61 15.08
C ILE A 188 -15.77 7.18 16.51
N ALA A 189 -16.04 8.15 17.39
CA ALA A 189 -16.41 7.87 18.76
C ALA A 189 -17.73 7.08 18.80
N SER A 190 -17.74 5.96 19.52
CA SER A 190 -18.96 5.17 19.72
C SER A 190 -19.93 5.94 20.60
N THR A 191 -21.16 6.14 20.14
CA THR A 191 -22.23 6.81 20.90
C THR A 191 -22.79 5.97 22.04
N ARG A 192 -22.44 4.67 22.11
CA ARG A 192 -22.95 3.72 23.12
C ARG A 192 -21.85 3.14 24.03
N GLY A 193 -20.77 3.89 24.27
CA GLY A 193 -19.75 3.52 25.25
C GLY A 193 -18.87 2.32 24.89
N GLY A 194 -18.85 1.91 23.62
CA GLY A 194 -17.93 0.89 23.10
C GLY A 194 -16.62 1.48 22.55
N ASP A 195 -15.70 0.62 22.15
CA ASP A 195 -14.44 1.04 21.52
C ASP A 195 -14.69 1.91 20.28
N SER A 196 -13.78 2.86 20.05
CA SER A 196 -13.83 3.72 18.87
C SER A 196 -13.69 2.89 17.58
N VAL A 197 -14.59 3.12 16.63
CA VAL A 197 -14.66 2.31 15.39
C VAL A 197 -13.97 3.06 14.26
N SER A 198 -13.18 2.36 13.45
CA SER A 198 -12.59 2.95 12.25
C SER A 198 -13.65 3.27 11.20
N SER A 199 -13.52 4.42 10.55
CA SER A 199 -14.38 4.80 9.41
C SER A 199 -14.34 3.77 8.26
N LEU A 200 -13.22 3.06 8.09
CA LEU A 200 -13.09 1.99 7.09
C LEU A 200 -13.93 0.77 7.46
N THR A 201 -13.95 0.39 8.74
CA THR A 201 -14.79 -0.70 9.25
C THR A 201 -16.27 -0.39 9.04
N VAL A 202 -16.69 0.86 9.27
CA VAL A 202 -18.07 1.29 9.01
C VAL A 202 -18.41 1.17 7.53
N LYS A 203 -17.53 1.68 6.64
CA LYS A 203 -17.72 1.55 5.18
C LYS A 203 -17.79 0.09 4.74
N ASP A 204 -16.98 -0.79 5.32
CA ASP A 204 -17.01 -2.21 4.99
C ASP A 204 -18.29 -2.89 5.47
N LYS A 205 -18.79 -2.55 6.66
CA LYS A 205 -20.09 -3.03 7.16
C LYS A 205 -21.24 -2.60 6.26
N ILE A 206 -21.28 -1.32 5.86
CA ILE A 206 -22.29 -0.81 4.91
C ILE A 206 -22.20 -1.57 3.58
N ARG A 207 -20.97 -1.78 3.06
CA ARG A 207 -20.78 -2.56 1.83
C ARG A 207 -21.33 -3.99 1.97
N LYS A 208 -21.09 -4.66 3.09
CA LYS A 208 -21.63 -6.01 3.34
C LYS A 208 -23.14 -6.03 3.42
N ILE A 209 -23.75 -5.02 4.05
CA ILE A 209 -25.21 -4.87 4.11
C ILE A 209 -25.79 -4.73 2.71
N ILE A 210 -25.21 -3.84 1.88
CA ILE A 210 -25.64 -3.62 0.49
C ILE A 210 -25.39 -4.89 -0.35
N GLN A 211 -24.26 -5.57 -0.19
CA GLN A 211 -23.98 -6.81 -0.94
C GLN A 211 -24.90 -7.97 -0.58
N ALA A 212 -25.42 -7.99 0.65
CA ALA A 212 -26.35 -9.00 1.13
C ALA A 212 -27.82 -8.61 0.88
N GLU A 213 -28.09 -7.48 0.23
CA GLU A 213 -29.46 -7.02 -0.01
C GLU A 213 -30.15 -7.83 -1.12
N ASP A 214 -31.47 -7.94 -1.02
CA ASP A 214 -32.28 -8.52 -2.08
C ASP A 214 -32.37 -7.54 -3.25
N ALA A 215 -31.88 -7.93 -4.42
CA ALA A 215 -31.93 -7.12 -5.63
C ALA A 215 -33.36 -6.73 -6.06
N GLN A 216 -34.37 -7.50 -5.62
CA GLN A 216 -35.79 -7.21 -5.86
C GLN A 216 -36.36 -6.20 -4.84
N ARG A 217 -35.71 -6.05 -3.68
CA ARG A 217 -36.16 -5.19 -2.58
C ARG A 217 -34.96 -4.58 -1.83
N PRO A 218 -34.28 -3.61 -2.46
CA PRO A 218 -33.10 -2.99 -1.87
C PRO A 218 -33.45 -2.26 -0.57
N LEU A 219 -32.47 -2.15 0.32
CA LEU A 219 -32.65 -1.45 1.59
C LEU A 219 -32.67 0.07 1.35
N SER A 220 -33.51 0.80 2.08
CA SER A 220 -33.52 2.28 2.03
C SER A 220 -32.38 2.84 2.86
N ASP A 221 -31.84 4.01 2.47
CA ASP A 221 -30.75 4.69 3.20
C ASP A 221 -31.06 4.95 4.69
N SER A 222 -32.33 5.11 5.06
CA SER A 222 -32.76 5.26 6.45
C SER A 222 -32.73 3.97 7.28
N ALA A 223 -32.67 2.81 6.62
CA ALA A 223 -32.63 1.49 7.23
C ALA A 223 -31.20 0.94 7.38
N ILE A 224 -30.20 1.59 6.75
CA ILE A 224 -28.76 1.28 6.82
C ILE A 224 -28.09 2.20 7.84
#